data_AF-A0A844D3Z9-F1
#
_entry.id   AF-A0A844D3Z9-F1
#
_cell.length_a   1.000
_cell.length_b   1.000
_cell.length_c   1.000
_cell.angle_alpha   90.00
_cell.angle_beta   90.00
_cell.angle_gamma   90.00
#
_symmetry.space_group_name_H-M   'P 1'
#
loop_
_entity.id
_entity.type
_entity.pdbx_description
1 polymer ?
#
loop_
_entity_poly.entity_id
_entity_poly.type
_entity_poly.pdbx_seq_one_letter_code
_entity_poly.pdbx_strand_id
1 'polypeptide(L)'
;MSEQDIRWLQRLSNYRRALAQLKKFIDKGELNELEQQGWIKAFEFTHELAWNKETADAIGALVVERYFTLFVALEAKMGELSHGV
;
A
#
# COMPACT_ATOMS: atom_id res chain seq x y z
N MET A 1 -16.23 17.39 -2.20
CA MET A 1 -15.17 16.38 -2.36
C MET A 1 -15.31 15.42 -1.19
N SER A 2 -15.22 14.11 -1.43
CA SER A 2 -15.33 13.12 -0.35
C SER A 2 -14.08 13.15 0.52
N GLU A 3 -14.17 12.69 1.77
CA GLU A 3 -13.02 12.61 2.68
C GLU A 3 -11.89 11.71 2.10
N GLN A 4 -12.26 10.68 1.33
CA GLN A 4 -11.34 9.82 0.60
C GLN A 4 -10.56 10.55 -0.51
N ASP A 5 -11.19 11.53 -1.19
CA ASP A 5 -10.52 12.38 -2.20
C ASP A 5 -9.43 13.25 -1.58
N ILE A 6 -9.48 13.50 -0.27
CA ILE A 6 -8.49 14.31 0.46
C ILE A 6 -7.35 13.43 0.99
N ARG A 7 -7.65 12.19 1.41
CA ARG A 7 -6.67 11.29 2.06
C ARG A 7 -5.54 10.88 1.13
N TRP A 8 -5.80 10.66 -0.16
CA TRP A 8 -4.72 10.32 -1.10
C TRP A 8 -3.78 11.52 -1.36
N LEU A 9 -4.31 12.75 -1.43
CA LEU A 9 -3.52 13.97 -1.54
C LEU A 9 -2.62 14.17 -0.32
N GLN A 10 -3.16 13.93 0.88
CA GLN A 10 -2.39 13.99 2.14
C GLN A 10 -1.26 12.95 2.15
N ARG A 11 -1.54 11.71 1.75
CA ARG A 11 -0.53 10.64 1.64
C ARG A 11 0.56 10.99 0.63
N LEU A 12 0.19 11.51 -0.54
CA LEU A 12 1.15 11.96 -1.55
C LEU A 12 2.02 13.11 -1.04
N SER A 13 1.42 14.07 -0.33
CA SER A 13 2.16 15.17 0.31
C SER A 13 3.16 14.65 1.36
N ASN A 14 2.75 13.70 2.19
CA ASN A 14 3.63 13.08 3.19
C ASN A 14 4.80 12.33 2.54
N TYR A 15 4.51 11.54 1.50
CA TYR A 15 5.54 10.85 0.71
C TYR A 15 6.55 11.84 0.11
N ARG A 16 6.08 12.92 -0.53
CA ARG A 16 6.96 13.95 -1.11
C ARG A 16 7.87 14.60 -0.06
N ARG A 17 7.35 14.85 1.14
CA ARG A 17 8.14 15.39 2.26
C ARG A 17 9.22 14.40 2.71
N ALA A 18 8.88 13.13 2.86
CA ALA A 18 9.84 12.08 3.23
C ALA A 18 10.94 11.93 2.16
N LEU A 19 10.55 11.89 0.88
CA LEU A 19 11.48 11.81 -0.25
C LEU A 19 12.42 13.03 -0.31
N ALA A 20 11.91 14.24 -0.04
CA ALA A 20 12.75 15.43 0.03
C ALA A 20 13.77 15.36 1.19
N GLN A 21 13.40 14.75 2.32
CA GLN A 21 14.34 14.53 3.42
C GLN A 21 15.40 13.48 3.06
N LEU A 22 15.00 12.37 2.41
CA LEU A 22 15.92 11.36 1.90
C LEU A 22 16.93 11.97 0.91
N LYS A 23 16.45 12.85 0.02
CA LYS A 23 17.29 13.55 -0.96
C LYS A 23 18.36 14.43 -0.32
N LYS A 24 18.10 15.05 0.84
CA LYS A 24 19.12 15.86 1.55
C LYS A 24 20.35 15.03 1.95
N PHE A 25 20.15 13.77 2.32
CA PHE A 25 21.27 12.87 2.65
C PHE A 25 22.07 12.50 1.40
N ILE A 26 21.39 12.24 0.27
CA ILE A 26 22.04 11.95 -1.01
C ILE A 26 22.83 13.16 -1.50
N ASP A 27 22.23 14.35 -1.48
CA ASP A 27 22.83 15.60 -1.94
C ASP A 27 24.01 16.03 -1.05
N LYS A 28 24.04 15.59 0.22
CA LYS A 28 25.17 15.82 1.12
C LYS A 28 26.42 15.01 0.73
N GLY A 29 26.26 13.83 0.12
CA GLY A 29 27.39 12.98 -0.29
C GLY A 29 27.99 12.20 0.88
N GLU A 30 29.15 12.63 1.39
CA GLU A 30 29.81 11.94 2.50
C GLU A 30 29.04 12.13 3.82
N LEU A 31 28.65 11.00 4.41
CA LEU A 31 27.87 10.94 5.65
C LEU A 31 28.71 10.33 6.76
N ASN A 32 28.64 10.93 7.95
CA ASN A 32 29.16 10.30 9.16
C ASN A 32 28.26 9.14 9.64
N GLU A 33 28.71 8.37 10.62
CA GLU A 33 27.98 7.19 11.11
C GLU A 33 26.53 7.49 11.55
N LEU A 34 26.30 8.60 12.26
CA LEU A 34 24.96 8.99 12.70
C LEU A 34 24.07 9.40 11.51
N GLU A 35 24.65 10.06 10.52
CA GLU A 35 23.94 10.47 9.32
C GLU A 35 23.60 9.30 8.41
N GLN A 36 24.45 8.27 8.36
CA GLN A 36 24.14 7.01 7.68
C GLN A 36 22.94 6.32 8.34
N GLN A 37 22.87 6.31 9.68
CA GLN A 37 21.69 5.78 10.39
C GLN A 37 20.43 6.61 10.08
N GLY A 38 20.55 7.94 10.07
CA GLY A 38 19.46 8.84 9.67
C GLY A 38 19.00 8.62 8.23
N TRP A 39 19.93 8.35 7.32
CA TRP A 39 19.66 8.03 5.92
C TRP A 39 18.90 6.71 5.76
N ILE A 40 19.34 5.64 6.45
CA ILE A 40 18.65 4.34 6.46
C ILE A 40 17.21 4.52 6.96
N LYS A 41 17.00 5.25 8.06
CA LYS A 41 15.65 5.53 8.58
C LYS A 41 14.80 6.37 7.63
N ALA A 42 15.38 7.38 6.99
CA ALA A 42 14.69 8.15 5.97
C ALA A 42 14.28 7.28 4.77
N PHE A 43 15.11 6.33 4.37
CA PHE A 43 14.82 5.37 3.32
C PHE A 43 13.68 4.42 3.71
N GLU A 44 13.77 3.76 4.86
CA GLU A 44 12.73 2.84 5.37
C GLU A 44 11.36 3.51 5.41
N PHE A 45 11.29 4.71 5.98
CA PHE A 45 10.05 5.48 6.08
C PHE A 45 9.51 5.94 4.72
N THR A 46 10.39 6.39 3.82
CA THR A 46 9.99 6.79 2.45
C THR A 46 9.44 5.60 1.67
N HIS A 47 10.04 4.42 1.82
CA HIS A 47 9.59 3.18 1.20
C HIS A 47 8.22 2.75 1.74
N GLU A 48 8.02 2.79 3.05
CA GLU A 48 6.73 2.47 3.68
C GLU A 48 5.61 3.42 3.24
N LEU A 49 5.91 4.71 3.07
CA LEU A 49 4.92 5.66 2.53
C LEU A 49 4.59 5.43 1.05
N ALA A 50 5.52 4.90 0.26
CA ALA A 50 5.28 4.53 -1.14
C ALA A 50 4.38 3.29 -1.24
N TRP A 51 4.58 2.32 -0.34
CA TRP A 51 3.84 1.07 -0.29
C TRP A 51 2.87 1.06 0.88
N ASN A 52 1.61 1.45 0.63
CA ASN A 52 0.58 1.39 1.66
C ASN A 52 0.18 -0.06 1.95
N LYS A 53 0.92 -0.69 2.87
CA LYS A 53 0.71 -2.07 3.32
C LYS A 53 -0.72 -2.30 3.80
N GLU A 54 -1.31 -1.36 4.52
CA GLU A 54 -2.70 -1.45 4.99
C GLU A 54 -3.71 -1.53 3.84
N THR A 55 -3.48 -0.78 2.75
CA THR A 55 -4.33 -0.86 1.55
C THR A 55 -4.13 -2.19 0.81
N ALA A 56 -2.89 -2.66 0.69
CA ALA A 56 -2.60 -3.96 0.09
C ALA A 56 -3.24 -5.11 0.89
N ASP A 57 -3.12 -5.07 2.21
CA ASP A 57 -3.69 -6.06 3.14
C ASP A 57 -5.23 -6.00 3.09
N ALA A 58 -5.84 -4.82 3.06
CA ALA A 58 -7.29 -4.66 2.93
C ALA A 58 -7.83 -5.18 1.59
N ILE A 59 -7.12 -4.95 0.48
CA ILE A 59 -7.47 -5.54 -0.83
C ILE A 59 -7.36 -7.06 -0.76
N GLY A 60 -6.26 -7.58 -0.18
CA GLY A 60 -6.07 -9.02 0.03
C GLY A 60 -7.22 -9.64 0.83
N ALA A 61 -7.59 -9.03 1.94
CA ALA A 61 -8.71 -9.48 2.77
C ALA A 61 -10.04 -9.46 2.00
N LEU A 62 -10.35 -8.39 1.26
CA LEU A 62 -11.57 -8.31 0.44
C LEU A 62 -11.63 -9.42 -0.61
N VAL A 63 -10.50 -9.73 -1.25
CA VAL A 63 -10.41 -10.82 -2.23
C VAL A 63 -10.70 -12.17 -1.58
N VAL A 64 -10.05 -12.46 -0.45
CA VAL A 64 -10.16 -13.76 0.22
C VAL A 64 -11.51 -13.94 0.91
N GLU A 65 -12.00 -12.93 1.62
CA GLU A 65 -13.18 -13.08 2.48
C GLU A 65 -14.49 -12.90 1.69
N ARG A 66 -14.50 -11.97 0.74
CA ARG A 66 -15.73 -11.59 0.03
C ARG A 66 -15.79 -12.17 -1.37
N TYR A 67 -14.78 -11.94 -2.20
CA TYR A 67 -14.85 -12.35 -3.60
C TYR A 67 -14.72 -13.86 -3.77
N PHE A 68 -13.79 -14.52 -3.07
CA PHE A 68 -13.64 -15.97 -3.13
C PHE A 68 -14.93 -16.70 -2.70
N THR A 69 -15.54 -16.28 -1.60
CA THR A 69 -16.81 -16.86 -1.11
C THR A 69 -17.94 -16.70 -2.13
N LEU A 70 -18.03 -15.55 -2.79
CA LEU A 70 -19.01 -15.31 -3.86
C LEU A 70 -18.74 -16.20 -5.09
N PHE A 71 -17.48 -16.42 -5.44
CA PHE A 71 -17.11 -17.32 -6.55
C PHE A 71 -17.48 -18.77 -6.26
N VAL A 72 -17.23 -19.27 -5.05
CA VAL A 72 -17.63 -20.63 -4.64
C VAL A 72 -19.15 -20.78 -4.68
N ALA A 73 -19.89 -19.78 -4.16
CA ALA A 73 -21.35 -19.79 -4.21
C ALA A 73 -21.89 -19.77 -5.65
N LEU A 74 -21.25 -19.00 -6.53
CA LEU A 74 -21.59 -18.94 -7.96
C LEU A 74 -21.33 -20.28 -8.66
N GLU A 75 -20.18 -20.91 -8.41
CA GLU A 75 -19.82 -22.22 -8.96
C GLU A 75 -20.83 -23.29 -8.53
N ALA A 76 -21.17 -23.34 -7.24
CA ALA A 76 -22.19 -24.24 -6.72
C ALA A 76 -23.54 -24.03 -7.45
N LYS A 77 -23.93 -22.77 -7.65
CA LYS A 77 -25.18 -22.45 -8.34
C LYS A 77 -25.17 -22.86 -9.81
N MET A 78 -24.05 -22.66 -10.50
CA MET A 78 -23.88 -23.12 -11.88
C MET A 78 -23.90 -24.65 -11.97
N GLY A 79 -23.32 -25.34 -10.99
CA GLY A 79 -23.39 -26.80 -10.83
C GLY A 79 -24.83 -27.31 -10.72
N GLU A 80 -25.63 -26.73 -9.82
CA GLU A 80 -27.06 -27.05 -9.69
C GLU A 80 -27.82 -26.89 -11.01
N LEU A 81 -27.60 -25.77 -11.70
CA LEU A 81 -28.29 -25.46 -12.95
C LEU A 81 -27.85 -26.35 -14.13
N SER A 82 -26.62 -26.87 -14.10
CA SER A 82 -26.09 -27.74 -15.14
C SER A 82 -26.54 -29.21 -15.02
N HIS A 83 -26.93 -29.66 -13.81
CA HIS A 83 -27.42 -31.02 -13.56
C HIS A 83 -28.95 -31.12 -13.52
N GLY A 84 -29.66 -29.99 -13.65
CA GLY A 84 -31.11 -29.93 -13.81
C GLY A 84 -31.54 -29.97 -15.28
N VAL A 85 -31.25 -31.07 -15.99
CA VAL A 85 -31.88 -31.51 -17.24
C VAL A 85 -32.14 -33.01 -17.16
#